data_AF-A0AAW0VV70-F1
#
_entry.id   AF-A0AAW0VV70-F1
#
_cell.length_a   1.000
_cell.length_b   1.000
_cell.length_c   1.000
_cell.angle_alpha   90.00
_cell.angle_beta   90.00
_cell.angle_gamma   90.00
#
_symmetry.space_group_name_H-M   'P 1'
#
loop_
_entity.id
_entity.type
_entity.pdbx_description
1 polymer ?
#
loop_
_entity_poly.entity_id
_entity_poly.type
_entity_poly.pdbx_seq_one_letter_code
_entity_poly.pdbx_strand_id
1 'polypeptide(L)'
;MTNAATAGGAIVHYAQGSDPQFIVPVATSDLSGLKIATSTGTSLAQGVVLATTATTGVHGSSDQMAEEASRKREIRLMKNREAARECRAKKKEYIKCLENRVAVLENQNKALIEELKTLKALYCQNS
;
A
#
# COMPACT_ATOMS: atom_id res chain seq x y z
N MET A 1 7.23 -0.50 -19.17
CA MET A 1 5.90 0.14 -19.32
C MET A 1 5.31 0.33 -17.92
N THR A 2 5.28 1.59 -17.47
CA THR A 2 4.33 2.28 -16.55
C THR A 2 3.29 1.44 -15.78
N ASN A 3 2.90 1.67 -14.53
CA ASN A 3 3.16 2.68 -13.50
C ASN A 3 2.57 2.14 -12.18
N ALA A 4 3.01 2.66 -11.02
CA ALA A 4 2.48 2.33 -9.70
C ALA A 4 1.14 3.03 -9.42
N ALA A 5 0.28 2.42 -8.61
CA ALA A 5 -0.80 3.12 -7.92
C ALA A 5 -0.90 2.62 -6.47
N THR A 6 -0.33 3.41 -5.57
CA THR A 6 -0.52 3.34 -4.12
C THR A 6 -2.00 3.57 -3.81
N ALA A 7 -2.71 2.51 -3.42
CA ALA A 7 -4.04 2.63 -2.83
C ALA A 7 -3.89 3.14 -1.39
N GLY A 8 -3.63 4.44 -1.24
CA GLY A 8 -3.88 5.15 0.01
C GLY A 8 -5.39 5.20 0.21
N GLY A 9 -5.89 4.46 1.20
CA GLY A 9 -7.31 4.46 1.53
C GLY A 9 -7.82 5.87 1.76
N ALA A 10 -8.76 6.31 0.92
CA ALA A 10 -9.49 7.55 1.13
C ALA A 10 -10.48 7.31 2.28
N ILE A 11 -10.26 7.95 3.43
CA ILE A 11 -11.26 7.97 4.50
C ILE A 11 -12.29 9.03 4.10
N VAL A 12 -13.41 8.57 3.55
CA VAL A 12 -14.56 9.43 3.25
C VAL A 12 -15.27 9.71 4.57
N HIS A 13 -15.14 10.95 5.06
CA HIS A 13 -15.89 11.41 6.22
C HIS A 13 -17.21 12.02 5.73
N TYR A 14 -18.32 11.32 5.94
CA TYR A 14 -19.65 11.82 5.60
C TYR A 14 -20.10 12.77 6.71
N ALA A 15 -19.99 14.08 6.49
CA ALA A 15 -20.63 15.05 7.35
C ALA A 15 -22.14 15.09 7.00
N GLN A 16 -22.97 14.65 7.94
CA GLN A 16 -24.42 14.65 7.80
C GLN A 16 -24.96 16.07 8.01
N GLY A 17 -25.08 16.82 6.92
CA GLY A 17 -25.65 18.16 6.88
C GLY A 17 -25.86 18.58 5.42
N SER A 18 -27.01 19.19 5.12
CA SER A 18 -27.52 19.49 3.78
C SER A 18 -26.63 20.43 2.96
N ASP A 19 -25.65 19.88 2.26
CA ASP A 19 -25.22 20.24 0.90
C ASP A 19 -23.93 19.46 0.58
N PRO A 20 -23.83 18.74 -0.56
CA PRO A 20 -22.62 17.99 -0.90
C PRO A 20 -21.51 18.95 -1.37
N GLN A 21 -20.79 19.56 -0.42
CA GLN A 21 -19.57 20.29 -0.72
C GLN A 21 -18.38 19.32 -0.75
N PHE A 22 -17.85 19.08 -1.94
CA PHE A 22 -16.71 18.19 -2.17
C PHE A 22 -15.41 18.91 -1.80
N ILE A 23 -14.82 18.56 -0.66
CA ILE A 23 -13.55 19.15 -0.21
C ILE A 23 -12.39 18.35 -0.84
N VAL A 24 -11.78 18.92 -1.88
CA VAL A 24 -10.54 18.40 -2.48
C VAL A 24 -9.34 19.04 -1.78
N PRO A 25 -8.40 18.27 -1.20
CA PRO A 25 -7.15 18.83 -0.72
C PRO A 25 -6.27 19.18 -1.93
N VAL A 26 -6.11 20.46 -2.21
CA VAL A 26 -5.09 20.92 -3.17
C VAL A 26 -3.76 21.01 -2.44
N ALA A 27 -2.76 20.27 -2.93
CA ALA A 27 -1.39 20.44 -2.47
C ALA A 27 -0.91 21.81 -2.96
N THR A 28 -0.64 22.72 -2.03
CA THR A 28 -0.08 24.04 -2.32
C THR A 28 1.38 23.89 -2.74
N SER A 29 1.63 23.52 -4.00
CA SER A 29 2.99 23.59 -4.54
C SER A 29 3.10 24.05 -5.99
N ASP A 30 2.03 24.25 -6.75
CA ASP A 30 2.14 24.78 -8.12
C ASP A 30 1.09 25.86 -8.41
N LEU A 31 1.35 27.08 -7.92
CA LEU A 31 0.57 28.27 -8.30
C LEU A 31 1.16 28.87 -9.59
N SER A 32 0.67 28.40 -10.74
CA SER A 32 0.82 29.10 -12.02
C SER A 32 -0.36 28.76 -12.94
N GLY A 33 -1.44 29.54 -12.81
CA GLY A 33 -2.46 29.62 -13.85
C GLY A 33 -3.81 28.98 -13.54
N LEU A 34 -4.56 29.51 -12.58
CA LEU A 34 -6.03 29.45 -12.63
C LEU A 34 -6.63 30.64 -11.85
N LYS A 35 -7.10 31.66 -12.57
CA LYS A 35 -7.92 32.74 -12.01
C LYS A 35 -9.36 32.22 -11.93
N ILE A 36 -9.80 31.79 -10.76
CA ILE A 36 -11.22 31.65 -10.46
C ILE A 36 -11.60 32.88 -9.63
N ALA A 37 -12.36 33.78 -10.25
CA ALA A 37 -12.96 34.89 -9.55
C ALA A 37 -14.10 34.35 -8.68
N THR A 38 -13.90 34.34 -7.36
CA THR A 38 -15.02 34.24 -6.42
C THR A 38 -14.95 35.44 -5.50
N SER A 39 -16.02 36.23 -5.58
CA SER A 39 -16.33 37.45 -4.85
C SER A 39 -16.24 37.28 -3.33
N THR A 40 -15.63 38.30 -2.73
CA THR A 40 -15.88 38.90 -1.40
C THR A 40 -16.88 38.18 -0.50
N GLY A 41 -16.46 37.76 0.70
CA GLY A 41 -17.40 37.49 1.78
C GLY A 41 -16.82 36.75 2.99
N THR A 42 -16.81 37.47 4.11
CA THR A 42 -16.85 36.98 5.50
C THR A 42 -15.59 36.37 6.13
N SER A 43 -15.11 37.11 7.12
CA SER A 43 -14.32 36.66 8.25
C SER A 43 -14.83 35.36 8.83
N LEU A 44 -13.94 34.40 9.08
CA LEU A 44 -14.11 33.50 10.20
C LEU A 44 -12.76 33.04 10.70
N ALA A 45 -12.26 33.75 11.70
CA ALA A 45 -11.37 33.14 12.68
C ALA A 45 -12.14 31.96 13.29
N GLN A 46 -11.78 30.74 12.91
CA GLN A 46 -12.29 29.53 13.56
C GLN A 46 -11.11 28.67 13.96
N GLY A 47 -10.74 28.85 15.22
CA GLY A 47 -9.87 27.93 15.94
C GLY A 47 -10.51 26.54 16.00
N VAL A 48 -9.73 25.53 15.66
CA VAL A 48 -9.99 24.15 16.05
C VAL A 48 -8.87 23.74 16.98
N VAL A 49 -9.18 23.78 18.27
CA VAL A 49 -8.32 23.33 19.35
C VAL A 49 -8.50 21.82 19.43
N LEU A 50 -7.58 21.03 18.86
CA LEU A 50 -7.57 19.60 19.11
C LEU A 50 -6.90 19.35 20.47
N ALA A 51 -7.72 19.30 21.51
CA ALA A 51 -7.35 18.78 22.81
C ALA A 51 -7.28 17.25 22.75
N THR A 52 -6.10 16.72 22.42
CA THR A 52 -5.70 15.40 22.93
C THR A 52 -4.73 15.64 24.08
N THR A 53 -5.13 15.17 25.25
CA THR A 53 -4.35 15.13 26.49
C THR A 53 -3.14 14.23 26.30
N ALA A 54 -2.08 14.75 25.69
CA ALA A 54 -0.71 14.34 25.95
C ALA A 54 -0.05 15.50 26.69
N THR A 55 0.08 15.34 28.00
CA THR A 55 0.79 16.24 28.91
C THR A 55 2.17 16.56 28.34
N THR A 56 2.27 17.69 27.65
CA THR A 56 3.54 18.22 27.17
C THR A 56 3.97 19.23 28.22
N GLY A 57 4.95 18.83 29.05
CA GLY A 57 5.78 19.80 29.74
C GLY A 57 6.44 20.66 28.66
N VAL A 58 5.90 21.87 28.47
CA VAL A 58 6.42 22.88 27.56
C VAL A 58 7.71 23.41 28.16
N HIS A 59 8.83 22.74 27.89
CA HIS A 59 10.18 23.26 28.02
C HIS A 59 11.17 22.56 27.08
N GLY A 60 10.73 22.23 25.85
CA GLY A 60 11.63 21.82 24.77
C GLY A 60 11.94 23.00 23.86
N SER A 61 13.21 23.35 23.69
CA SER A 61 13.65 24.29 22.64
C SER A 61 13.18 23.80 21.27
N SER A 62 12.75 24.70 20.36
CA SER A 62 12.27 24.36 19.02
C SER A 62 13.17 23.37 18.25
N ASP A 63 14.47 23.42 18.51
CA ASP A 63 15.47 22.53 17.90
C ASP A 63 15.34 21.07 18.37
N GLN A 64 14.95 20.81 19.62
CA GLN A 64 14.75 19.44 20.13
C GLN A 64 13.57 18.74 19.45
N MET A 65 12.49 19.47 19.19
CA MET A 65 11.34 18.93 18.45
C MET A 65 11.68 18.60 16.99
N ALA A 66 12.56 19.39 16.35
CA ALA A 66 13.03 19.11 14.99
C ALA A 66 13.92 17.86 14.94
N GLU A 67 14.82 17.70 15.90
CA GLU A 67 15.70 16.52 16.02
C GLU A 67 14.91 15.23 16.29
N GLU A 68 13.91 15.27 17.17
CA GLU A 68 13.02 14.12 17.42
C GLU A 68 12.21 13.75 16.16
N ALA A 69 11.73 14.73 15.41
CA ALA A 69 11.04 14.50 14.15
C ALA A 69 11.96 13.85 13.09
N SER A 70 13.24 14.26 13.06
CA SER A 70 14.27 13.69 12.20
C SER A 70 14.55 12.22 12.54
N ARG A 71 14.79 11.90 13.83
CA ARG A 71 14.98 10.51 14.30
C ARG A 71 13.78 9.63 13.98
N LYS A 72 12.56 10.13 14.17
CA LYS A 72 11.33 9.40 13.82
C LYS A 72 11.22 9.15 12.32
N ARG A 73 11.65 10.09 11.47
CA ARG A 73 11.72 9.89 10.01
C ARG A 73 12.72 8.81 9.65
N GLU A 74 13.91 8.83 10.24
CA GLU A 74 14.95 7.84 9.98
C GLU A 74 14.49 6.42 10.30
N ILE A 75 13.89 6.21 11.48
CA ILE A 75 13.32 4.91 11.88
C ILE A 75 12.28 4.42 10.86
N ARG A 76 11.39 5.32 10.40
CA ARG A 76 10.37 4.96 9.39
C ARG A 76 11.01 4.53 8.06
N LEU A 77 12.04 5.25 7.61
CA LEU A 77 12.75 4.90 6.38
C LEU A 77 13.47 3.56 6.50
N MET A 78 14.10 3.30 7.65
CA MET A 78 14.78 2.02 7.93
C MET A 78 13.79 0.84 7.91
N LYS A 79 12.65 0.96 8.60
CA LYS A 79 11.59 -0.08 8.58
C LYS A 79 10.99 -0.28 7.19
N ASN A 80 10.75 0.79 6.44
CA ASN A 80 10.24 0.67 5.07
C ASN A 80 11.26 -0.02 4.14
N ARG A 81 12.55 0.29 4.30
CA ARG A 81 13.62 -0.37 3.56
C ARG A 81 13.66 -1.87 3.82
N GLU A 82 13.50 -2.27 5.07
CA GLU A 82 13.44 -3.68 5.46
C GLU A 82 12.20 -4.37 4.90
N ALA A 83 11.01 -3.79 5.07
CA ALA A 83 9.77 -4.32 4.52
C ALA A 83 9.82 -4.48 2.99
N ALA A 84 10.45 -3.54 2.28
CA ALA A 84 10.63 -3.64 0.83
C ALA A 84 11.57 -4.80 0.45
N ARG A 85 12.62 -5.05 1.22
CA ARG A 85 13.51 -6.21 1.01
C ARG A 85 12.77 -7.52 1.24
N GLU A 86 12.05 -7.65 2.34
CA GLU A 86 11.27 -8.85 2.66
C GLU A 86 10.17 -9.12 1.64
N CYS A 87 9.44 -8.08 1.22
CA CYS A 87 8.41 -8.20 0.19
C CYS A 87 8.98 -8.78 -1.12
N ARG A 88 10.15 -8.28 -1.55
CA ARG A 88 10.84 -8.79 -2.75
C ARG A 88 11.35 -10.22 -2.54
N ALA A 89 11.92 -10.53 -1.38
CA ALA A 89 12.42 -11.86 -1.06
C ALA A 89 11.30 -12.91 -1.06
N LYS A 90 10.18 -12.61 -0.40
CA LYS A 90 8.99 -13.48 -0.37
C LYS A 90 8.40 -13.69 -1.76
N LYS A 91 8.36 -12.65 -2.61
CA LYS A 91 7.92 -12.79 -4.00
C LYS A 91 8.86 -13.71 -4.79
N LYS A 92 10.17 -13.55 -4.63
CA LYS A 92 11.17 -14.42 -5.28
C LYS A 92 11.02 -15.88 -4.86
N GLU A 93 10.83 -16.13 -3.57
CA GLU A 93 10.62 -17.47 -3.03
C GLU A 93 9.29 -18.09 -3.49
N TYR A 94 8.21 -17.31 -3.51
CA TYR A 94 6.91 -17.75 -4.00
C TYR A 94 6.99 -18.20 -5.47
N ILE A 95 7.66 -17.42 -6.33
CA ILE A 95 7.91 -17.79 -7.73
C ILE A 95 8.67 -19.11 -7.79
N LYS A 96 9.77 -19.25 -7.04
CA LYS A 96 10.55 -20.49 -7.00
C LYS A 96 9.73 -21.70 -6.55
N CYS A 97 8.86 -21.53 -5.56
CA CYS A 97 7.97 -22.58 -5.09
C CYS A 97 6.94 -22.98 -6.16
N LEU A 98 6.39 -22.01 -6.89
CA LEU A 98 5.49 -22.29 -8.02
C LEU A 98 6.21 -23.05 -9.13
N GLU A 99 7.41 -22.63 -9.52
CA GLU A 99 8.24 -23.32 -10.52
C GLU A 99 8.52 -24.77 -10.10
N ASN A 100 8.87 -25.00 -8.82
CA ASN A 100 9.06 -26.34 -8.29
C ASN A 100 7.76 -27.16 -8.31
N ARG A 101 6.64 -26.56 -7.89
CA ARG A 101 5.32 -27.23 -7.90
C ARG A 101 4.91 -27.63 -9.31
N VAL A 102 5.17 -26.78 -10.31
CA VAL A 102 4.93 -27.10 -11.73
C VAL A 102 5.78 -28.31 -12.14
N ALA A 103 7.07 -28.32 -11.85
CA ALA A 103 7.95 -29.44 -12.18
C ALA A 103 7.50 -30.77 -11.53
N VAL A 104 7.09 -30.73 -10.26
CA VAL A 104 6.56 -31.91 -9.56
C VAL A 104 5.28 -32.41 -10.23
N LEU A 105 4.34 -31.51 -10.54
CA LEU A 105 3.07 -31.87 -11.18
C LEU A 105 3.29 -32.42 -12.60
N GLU A 106 4.23 -31.87 -13.35
CA GLU A 106 4.60 -32.37 -14.68
C GLU A 106 5.16 -33.80 -14.61
N ASN A 107 6.03 -34.08 -13.63
CA ASN A 107 6.58 -35.41 -13.43
C ASN A 107 5.51 -36.41 -12.97
N GLN A 108 4.62 -36.00 -12.05
CA GLN A 108 3.48 -36.83 -11.63
C GLN A 108 2.55 -37.15 -12.80
N ASN A 109 2.23 -36.16 -13.65
CA ASN A 109 1.40 -36.39 -14.84
C ASN A 109 2.05 -37.36 -15.82
N LYS A 110 3.37 -37.26 -16.05
CA LYS A 110 4.09 -38.20 -16.91
C LYS A 110 4.01 -39.63 -16.37
N ALA A 111 4.29 -39.82 -15.09
CA ALA A 111 4.22 -41.14 -14.45
C ALA A 111 2.80 -41.74 -14.55
N LEU A 112 1.76 -40.96 -14.24
CA LEU A 112 0.37 -41.41 -14.35
C LEU A 112 -0.01 -41.78 -15.79
N ILE A 113 0.47 -41.05 -16.79
CA ILE A 113 0.24 -41.38 -18.20
C ILE A 113 0.91 -42.71 -18.56
N GLU A 114 2.12 -42.97 -18.09
CA GLU A 114 2.83 -44.24 -18.31
C GLU A 114 2.15 -45.42 -17.64
N GLU A 115 1.69 -45.26 -16.40
CA GLU A 115 0.91 -46.27 -15.68
C GLU A 115 -0.38 -46.60 -16.44
N LEU A 116 -1.13 -45.59 -16.88
CA LEU A 116 -2.34 -45.79 -17.67
C LEU A 116 -2.07 -46.47 -19.01
N LYS A 117 -0.97 -46.14 -19.69
CA LYS A 117 -0.56 -46.81 -20.93
C LYS A 117 -0.23 -48.29 -20.67
N THR A 118 0.55 -48.57 -19.63
CA THR A 118 0.93 -49.94 -19.25
C THR A 118 -0.30 -50.78 -18.91
N LEU A 119 -1.21 -50.21 -18.13
CA LEU A 119 -2.44 -50.88 -17.75
C LEU A 119 -3.33 -51.17 -18.96
N LYS A 120 -3.52 -50.19 -19.86
CA LYS A 120 -4.27 -50.40 -21.12
C LYS A 120 -3.63 -51.47 -21.99
N ALA A 121 -2.31 -51.47 -22.12
CA ALA A 121 -1.60 -52.47 -22.92
C ALA A 121 -1.82 -53.89 -22.38
N LEU A 122 -1.79 -54.09 -21.07
CA LEU A 122 -2.08 -55.39 -20.44
C LEU A 122 -3.50 -55.86 -20.69
N TYR A 123 -4.50 -54.97 -20.61
CA TYR A 123 -5.89 -55.36 -20.90
C TYR A 123 -6.13 -55.63 -22.39
N CYS A 124 -5.52 -54.84 -23.30
CA CYS A 124 -5.66 -55.05 -24.74
C CYS A 124 -4.87 -56.24 -25.29
N GLN A 125 -3.83 -56.73 -24.61
CA GLN A 125 -3.11 -57.96 -24.99
C GLN A 125 -3.79 -59.25 -24.51
N ASN A 126 -4.68 -59.15 -23.52
CA ASN A 126 -5.44 -60.28 -22.96
C ASN A 126 -6.91 -60.31 -23.42
N SER A 127 -7.29 -59.42 -24.34
CA SER A 127 -8.58 -59.40 -25.05
C SER A 127 -8.39 -59.94 -26.46
#